data_AF-A0A1A9VLH4-F1
#
_entry.id   AF-A0A1A9VLH4-F1
#
_cell.length_a   1.000
_cell.length_b   1.000
_cell.length_c   1.000
_cell.angle_alpha   90.00
_cell.angle_beta   90.00
_cell.angle_gamma   90.00
#
_symmetry.space_group_name_H-M   'P 1'
#
loop_
_entity.id
_entity.type
_entity.pdbx_description
1 polymer ?
#
loop_
_entity_poly.entity_id
_entity_poly.type
_entity_poly.pdbx_seq_one_letter_code
_entity_poly.pdbx_strand_id
1 'polypeptide(L)'
;MADWKTSFSPCVGEFLEAMVQFIEKSEGNKYIVWITDIKYDESLRKLMIQIKRNIDANVPCAMNYVRPKALVAVPLNQLYYRGEVLENNAQSQQAIVRLIDYGNVLHLPYKRLYAPLRIMQMVSAYAIWVMLPDYCDSLEIEAVINIRITDQYVPNGIYNAEHKRSPLLLSLEILDKGSYLSLVKCFPDDHNALLRFSSLSNAFDNYVDAILKSSQIMNFPNNIVPGEGSFVAASTLKGWRRARLLGFYKKGNKFLVYALDEGVIM
;
A
#
# COMPACT_ATOMS: atom_id res chain seq x y z
N MET A 1 28.43 0.18 -4.86
CA MET A 1 28.87 -0.22 -3.50
C MET A 1 27.84 0.33 -2.54
N ALA A 2 27.24 -0.50 -1.67
CA ALA A 2 26.20 -0.02 -0.76
C ALA A 2 26.78 0.94 0.30
N ASP A 3 26.10 2.05 0.54
CA ASP A 3 26.45 3.07 1.55
C ASP A 3 25.20 3.37 2.38
N TRP A 4 25.34 3.34 3.71
CA TRP A 4 24.27 3.64 4.67
C TRP A 4 23.68 5.04 4.50
N LYS A 5 24.41 5.97 3.87
CA LYS A 5 23.94 7.32 3.53
C LYS A 5 22.91 7.35 2.41
N THR A 6 22.80 6.26 1.66
CA THR A 6 21.86 6.10 0.55
C THR A 6 20.81 5.07 0.92
N SER A 7 19.56 5.32 0.58
CA SER A 7 18.50 4.33 0.71
C SER A 7 18.67 3.23 -0.34
N PHE A 8 18.13 2.03 -0.08
CA PHE A 8 17.92 1.06 -1.14
C PHE A 8 17.06 1.71 -2.22
N SER A 9 17.61 1.83 -3.42
CA SER A 9 16.91 2.49 -4.51
C SER A 9 15.78 1.60 -4.97
N PRO A 10 14.53 2.08 -4.93
CA PRO A 10 13.41 1.37 -5.53
C PRO A 10 13.58 1.38 -7.05
N CYS A 11 13.04 0.37 -7.73
CA CYS A 11 12.97 0.36 -9.19
C CYS A 11 12.06 1.51 -9.64
N VAL A 12 12.66 2.60 -10.12
CA VAL A 12 11.92 3.77 -10.61
C VAL A 12 10.96 3.32 -11.72
N GLY A 13 9.71 3.77 -11.64
CA GLY A 13 8.67 3.42 -12.61
C GLY A 13 7.90 2.12 -12.33
N GLU A 14 8.34 1.30 -11.37
CA GLU A 14 7.61 0.10 -10.94
C GLU A 14 6.83 0.36 -9.64
N PHE A 15 5.68 -0.32 -9.51
CA PHE A 15 4.93 -0.32 -8.26
C PHE A 15 5.56 -1.27 -7.24
N LEU A 16 5.58 -0.84 -5.99
CA LEU A 16 6.04 -1.64 -4.85
C LEU A 16 5.06 -1.53 -3.68
N GLU A 17 5.02 -2.57 -2.87
CA GLU A 17 4.31 -2.55 -1.59
C GLU A 17 5.24 -1.95 -0.53
N ALA A 18 4.83 -0.82 0.01
CA ALA A 18 5.58 -0.02 0.97
C ALA A 18 4.85 0.02 2.31
N MET A 19 5.59 -0.24 3.39
CA MET A 19 5.11 -0.01 4.74
C MET A 19 5.51 1.40 5.19
N VAL A 20 4.54 2.20 5.66
CA VAL A 20 4.79 3.53 6.23
C VAL A 20 5.48 3.39 7.58
N GLN A 21 6.69 3.94 7.70
CA GLN A 21 7.45 3.92 8.96
C GLN A 21 7.22 5.19 9.79
N PHE A 22 7.11 6.33 9.11
CA PHE A 22 6.97 7.61 9.78
C PHE A 22 6.30 8.64 8.88
N ILE A 23 5.40 9.43 9.46
CA ILE A 23 4.75 10.55 8.79
C ILE A 23 5.41 11.83 9.31
N GLU A 24 6.18 12.50 8.45
CA GLU A 24 6.93 13.70 8.82
C GLU A 24 6.07 14.95 8.72
N LYS A 25 5.26 15.05 7.67
CA LYS A 25 4.33 16.16 7.46
C LYS A 25 3.08 15.70 6.74
N SER A 26 1.92 16.23 7.15
CA SER A 26 0.67 16.18 6.41
C SER A 26 0.12 17.60 6.21
N GLU A 27 -0.24 17.94 4.99
CA GLU A 27 -0.85 19.23 4.64
C GLU A 27 -1.88 19.01 3.52
N GLY A 28 -3.17 18.98 3.88
CA GLY A 28 -4.22 18.57 2.96
C GLY A 28 -4.02 17.15 2.47
N ASN A 29 -4.00 16.95 1.15
CA ASN A 29 -3.79 15.65 0.51
C ASN A 29 -2.30 15.32 0.27
N LYS A 30 -1.40 16.19 0.74
CA LYS A 30 0.03 16.03 0.58
C LYS A 30 0.66 15.44 1.84
N TYR A 31 1.36 14.32 1.67
CA TYR A 31 2.11 13.66 2.73
C TYR A 31 3.61 13.61 2.40
N ILE A 32 4.45 13.87 3.39
CA ILE A 32 5.89 13.58 3.36
C ILE A 32 6.13 12.47 4.37
N VAL A 33 6.59 11.32 3.88
CA VAL A 33 6.65 10.08 4.67
C VAL A 33 7.93 9.32 4.42
N TRP A 34 8.32 8.55 5.42
CA TRP A 34 9.37 7.55 5.33
C TRP A 34 8.71 6.18 5.20
N ILE A 35 9.12 5.44 4.18
CA ILE A 35 8.55 4.13 3.85
C ILE A 35 9.65 3.09 3.67
N THR A 36 9.30 1.83 3.85
CA THR A 36 10.20 0.70 3.56
C THR A 36 9.50 -0.26 2.61
N ASP A 37 10.20 -0.71 1.57
CA ASP A 37 9.70 -1.79 0.71
C ASP A 37 9.57 -3.09 1.53
N ILE A 38 8.39 -3.69 1.53
CA ILE A 38 8.04 -4.84 2.38
C ILE A 38 8.98 -6.02 2.15
N LYS A 39 9.52 -6.18 0.94
CA LYS A 39 10.46 -7.27 0.65
C LYS A 39 11.73 -7.22 1.51
N TYR A 40 12.03 -6.05 2.09
CA TYR A 40 13.18 -5.85 2.96
C TYR A 40 12.88 -5.97 4.46
N ASP A 41 11.63 -6.14 4.86
CA ASP A 41 11.25 -6.22 6.29
C ASP A 41 12.03 -7.31 7.04
N GLU A 42 12.12 -8.51 6.47
CA GLU A 42 12.87 -9.61 7.08
C GLU A 42 14.38 -9.30 7.18
N SER A 43 14.94 -8.64 6.18
CA SER A 43 16.37 -8.26 6.14
C SER A 43 16.69 -7.19 7.18
N LEU A 44 15.82 -6.19 7.34
CA LEU A 44 15.93 -5.18 8.38
C LEU A 44 15.85 -5.80 9.78
N ARG A 45 14.89 -6.70 10.03
CA ARG A 45 14.79 -7.43 11.31
C ARG A 45 16.05 -8.25 11.61
N LYS A 46 16.59 -8.97 10.62
CA LYS A 46 17.85 -9.72 10.75
C LYS A 46 19.01 -8.80 11.12
N LEU A 47 19.13 -7.64 10.48
CA LEU A 47 20.16 -6.65 10.80
C LEU A 47 20.02 -6.16 12.25
N MET A 48 18.82 -5.81 12.70
CA MET A 48 18.60 -5.35 14.08
C MET A 48 18.98 -6.41 15.13
N ILE A 49 18.66 -7.68 14.87
CA ILE A 49 19.08 -8.80 15.73
C ILE A 49 20.61 -8.91 15.75
N GLN A 50 21.27 -8.79 14.61
CA GLN A 50 22.74 -8.83 14.52
C GLN A 50 23.37 -7.65 15.27
N ILE A 51 22.81 -6.45 15.18
CA ILE A 51 23.30 -5.29 15.93
C ILE A 51 23.18 -5.56 17.43
N LYS A 52 22.00 -5.98 17.90
CA LYS A 52 21.77 -6.28 19.32
C LYS A 52 22.73 -7.33 19.89
N ARG A 53 23.09 -8.35 19.11
CA ARG A 53 24.01 -9.43 19.54
C ARG A 53 25.47 -8.98 19.67
N ASN A 54 25.88 -7.96 18.93
CA ASN A 54 27.28 -7.60 18.78
C ASN A 54 27.65 -6.23 19.38
N ILE A 55 26.67 -5.43 19.77
CA ILE A 55 26.92 -4.20 20.53
C ILE A 55 27.26 -4.54 21.98
N ASP A 56 28.33 -3.92 22.47
CA ASP A 56 28.60 -3.85 23.90
C ASP A 56 27.79 -2.71 24.52
N ALA A 57 26.71 -3.09 25.22
CA ALA A 57 25.81 -2.15 25.89
C ALA A 57 26.47 -1.39 27.06
N ASN A 58 27.66 -1.80 27.51
CA ASN A 58 28.38 -1.13 28.59
C ASN A 58 29.34 -0.05 28.10
N VAL A 59 29.57 0.04 26.79
CA VAL A 59 30.56 0.93 26.20
C VAL A 59 29.88 1.89 25.21
N PRO A 60 29.38 3.04 25.69
CA PRO A 60 28.91 4.11 24.81
C PRO A 60 30.00 4.60 23.87
N CYS A 61 29.61 5.24 22.77
CA CYS A 61 30.56 5.82 21.84
C CYS A 61 31.34 6.96 22.51
N ALA A 62 32.59 7.15 22.08
CA ALA A 62 33.40 8.25 22.55
C ALA A 62 32.76 9.60 22.14
N MET A 63 32.83 10.60 23.02
CA MET A 63 32.14 11.90 22.80
C MET A 63 32.59 12.59 21.51
N ASN A 64 33.86 12.46 21.13
CA ASN A 64 34.42 12.99 19.89
C ASN A 64 33.90 12.29 18.62
N TYR A 65 33.31 11.11 18.75
CA TYR A 65 32.65 10.40 17.67
C TYR A 65 31.26 10.97 17.35
N VAL A 66 30.56 11.52 18.35
CA VAL A 66 29.21 12.10 18.19
C VAL A 66 29.32 13.46 17.51
N ARG A 67 29.19 13.46 16.18
CA ARG A 67 29.24 14.66 15.33
C ARG A 67 28.23 14.54 14.18
N PRO A 68 27.78 15.66 13.58
CA PRO A 68 26.86 15.61 12.45
C PRO A 68 27.31 14.65 11.35
N LYS A 69 26.36 13.91 10.77
CA LYS A 69 26.55 12.85 9.76
C LYS A 69 27.32 11.62 10.25
N ALA A 70 27.50 11.45 11.56
CA ALA A 70 28.04 10.21 12.12
C ALA A 70 26.94 9.14 12.21
N LEU A 71 27.27 7.92 11.79
CA LEU A 71 26.45 6.74 12.00
C LEU A 71 26.67 6.23 13.44
N VAL A 72 25.59 6.04 14.18
CA VAL A 72 25.58 5.50 15.55
C VAL A 72 24.56 4.39 15.66
N ALA A 73 24.69 3.55 16.69
CA ALA A 73 23.62 2.66 17.11
C ALA A 73 22.84 3.27 18.27
N VAL A 74 21.52 3.16 18.19
CA VAL A 74 20.57 3.81 19.09
C VAL A 74 19.72 2.77 19.81
N PRO A 75 19.76 2.69 21.15
CA PRO A 75 18.90 1.82 21.93
C PRO A 75 17.50 2.44 22.04
N LEU A 76 16.51 1.73 21.51
CA LEU A 76 15.10 2.06 21.70
C LEU A 76 14.35 0.80 22.09
N ASN A 77 13.65 0.85 23.23
CA ASN A 77 13.05 -0.31 23.87
C ASN A 77 14.09 -1.41 24.15
N GLN A 78 13.98 -2.56 23.47
CA GLN A 78 14.86 -3.71 23.64
C GLN A 78 15.72 -4.02 22.40
N LEU A 79 15.77 -3.09 21.44
CA LEU A 79 16.49 -3.25 20.17
C LEU A 79 17.44 -2.07 19.93
N TYR A 80 18.37 -2.30 19.01
CA TYR A 80 19.29 -1.28 18.55
C TYR A 80 18.99 -0.95 17.09
N TYR A 81 18.91 0.35 16.82
CA TYR A 81 18.57 0.92 15.52
C TYR A 81 19.78 1.65 14.95
N ARG A 82 19.84 1.79 13.62
CA ARG A 82 20.83 2.65 12.98
C ARG A 82 20.36 4.10 13.04
N GLY A 83 21.22 4.98 13.53
CA GLY A 83 20.95 6.40 13.64
C GLY A 83 22.00 7.25 12.96
N GLU A 84 21.58 8.33 12.31
CA GLU A 84 22.45 9.41 11.85
C GLU A 84 22.35 10.57 12.84
N VAL A 85 23.49 11.03 13.35
CA VAL A 85 23.55 12.27 14.14
C VAL A 85 23.28 13.46 13.21
N LEU A 86 22.18 14.16 13.43
CA LEU A 86 21.85 15.39 12.70
C LEU A 86 22.59 16.59 13.30
N GLU A 87 22.48 16.73 14.61
CA GLU A 87 23.05 17.83 15.38
C GLU A 87 23.54 17.32 16.73
N ASN A 88 24.48 18.03 17.34
CA ASN A 88 25.00 17.71 18.66
C ASN A 88 25.27 18.97 19.47
N ASN A 89 25.10 18.88 20.78
CA ASN A 89 25.47 19.92 21.73
C ASN A 89 26.48 19.34 22.72
N ALA A 90 27.74 19.76 22.59
CA ALA A 90 28.83 19.26 23.43
C ALA A 90 28.72 19.71 24.89
N GLN A 91 28.10 20.88 25.16
CA GLN A 91 27.92 21.39 26.52
C GLN A 91 26.88 20.58 27.28
N SER A 92 25.74 20.29 26.67
CA SER A 92 24.68 19.47 27.29
C SER A 92 24.85 17.96 27.07
N GLN A 93 25.85 17.55 26.27
CA GLN A 93 26.10 16.17 25.85
C GLN A 93 24.84 15.49 25.28
N GLN A 94 24.08 16.24 24.49
CA GLN A 94 22.88 15.77 23.79
C GLN A 94 23.11 15.75 22.29
N ALA A 95 22.45 14.82 21.61
CA ALA A 95 22.42 14.74 20.16
C ALA A 95 20.97 14.62 19.66
N ILE A 96 20.73 15.21 18.50
CA ILE A 96 19.54 14.97 17.68
C ILE A 96 19.92 13.90 16.67
N VAL A 97 19.21 12.78 16.69
CA VAL A 97 19.54 11.58 15.89
C VAL A 97 18.33 11.13 15.09
N ARG A 98 18.49 10.94 13.78
CA ARG A 98 17.46 10.36 12.91
C ARG A 98 17.68 8.85 12.77
N LEU A 99 16.65 8.04 13.00
CA LEU A 99 16.69 6.62 12.71
C LEU A 99 16.62 6.42 11.19
N ILE A 100 17.71 6.04 10.55
CA ILE A 100 17.82 6.06 9.07
C ILE A 100 16.94 5.01 8.38
N ASP A 101 16.52 3.98 9.11
CA ASP A 101 15.66 2.90 8.61
C ASP A 101 14.17 3.14 8.87
N TYR A 102 13.81 4.27 9.50
CA TYR A 102 12.44 4.54 9.95
C TYR A 102 12.00 6.01 9.77
N GLY A 103 12.93 6.97 9.80
CA GLY A 103 12.67 8.40 9.66
C GLY A 103 12.50 9.17 10.97
N ASN A 104 12.21 8.50 12.09
CA ASN A 104 11.98 9.17 13.38
C ASN A 104 13.20 9.96 13.85
N VAL A 105 12.97 11.13 14.45
CA VAL A 105 14.02 11.95 15.07
C VAL A 105 13.91 11.85 16.59
N LEU A 106 15.03 11.55 17.24
CA LEU A 106 15.15 11.37 18.68
C LEU A 106 16.13 12.39 19.28
N HIS A 107 15.91 12.76 20.54
CA HIS A 107 16.84 13.59 21.31
C HIS A 107 17.41 12.72 22.43
N LEU A 108 18.71 12.46 22.37
CA LEU A 108 19.35 11.46 23.22
C LEU A 108 20.66 11.99 23.80
N PRO A 109 20.98 11.64 25.06
CA PRO A 109 22.28 11.92 25.62
C PRO A 109 23.35 11.04 24.97
N TYR A 110 24.60 11.52 24.89
CA TYR A 110 25.73 10.78 24.29
C TYR A 110 25.92 9.39 24.91
N LYS A 111 25.68 9.26 26.22
CA LYS A 111 25.76 7.97 26.95
C LYS A 111 24.81 6.89 26.45
N ARG A 112 23.81 7.26 25.62
CA ARG A 112 22.87 6.32 24.99
C ARG A 112 23.20 6.08 23.52
N LEU A 113 24.33 6.56 23.00
CA LEU A 113 24.76 6.31 21.63
C LEU A 113 25.94 5.35 21.64
N TYR A 114 25.94 4.39 20.72
CA TYR A 114 26.99 3.39 20.61
C TYR A 114 27.69 3.48 19.26
N ALA A 115 28.97 3.12 19.23
CA ALA A 115 29.75 3.13 18.00
C ALA A 115 29.14 2.16 16.99
N PRO A 116 29.14 2.50 15.68
CA PRO A 116 28.53 1.64 14.70
C PRO A 116 29.37 0.39 14.47
N LEU A 117 28.70 -0.74 14.33
CA LEU A 117 29.32 -1.98 13.87
C LEU A 117 29.62 -1.88 12.37
N ARG A 118 30.62 -2.64 11.91
CA ARG A 118 30.97 -2.72 10.48
C ARG A 118 29.76 -3.07 9.60
N ILE A 119 28.90 -3.99 10.06
CA ILE A 119 27.72 -4.41 9.33
C ILE A 119 26.71 -3.27 9.10
N MET A 120 26.62 -2.30 10.01
CA MET A 120 25.73 -1.15 9.87
C MET A 120 26.16 -0.22 8.73
N GLN A 121 27.48 -0.16 8.47
CA GLN A 121 28.07 0.71 7.46
C GLN A 121 27.99 0.11 6.05
N MET A 122 27.88 -1.21 5.95
CA MET A 122 27.93 -1.95 4.67
C MET A 122 26.56 -2.13 4.01
N VAL A 123 25.49 -1.62 4.62
CA VAL A 123 24.11 -1.82 4.17
C VAL A 123 23.48 -0.45 3.93
N SER A 124 22.80 -0.26 2.81
CA SER A 124 22.03 0.96 2.53
C SER A 124 20.89 1.16 3.54
N ALA A 125 20.42 2.40 3.73
CA ALA A 125 19.24 2.66 4.55
C ALA A 125 18.02 1.95 3.95
N TYR A 126 17.18 1.35 4.79
CA TYR A 126 15.99 0.64 4.32
C TYR A 126 14.82 1.57 4.08
N ALA A 127 14.72 2.67 4.84
CA ALA A 127 13.69 3.66 4.61
C ALA A 127 14.05 4.57 3.43
N ILE A 128 13.02 4.89 2.66
CA ILE A 128 13.03 5.79 1.52
C ILE A 128 12.15 6.98 1.90
N TRP A 129 12.65 8.18 1.67
CA TRP A 129 11.91 9.40 1.97
C TRP A 129 11.11 9.83 0.74
N VAL A 130 9.78 9.85 0.86
CA VAL A 130 8.88 10.07 -0.28
C VAL A 130 7.84 11.16 -0.02
N MET A 131 7.39 11.79 -1.10
CA MET A 131 6.30 12.75 -1.15
C MET A 131 5.13 12.13 -1.92
N LEU A 132 3.95 12.13 -1.30
CA LEU A 132 2.68 11.71 -1.89
C LEU A 132 1.81 12.97 -2.05
N PRO A 133 1.75 13.60 -3.23
CA PRO A 133 1.10 14.91 -3.40
C PRO A 133 -0.44 14.87 -3.37
N ASP A 134 -1.05 13.75 -3.78
CA ASP A 134 -2.51 13.60 -3.96
C ASP A 134 -3.07 12.35 -3.25
N TYR A 135 -2.61 12.09 -2.03
CA TYR A 135 -3.12 10.97 -1.22
C TYR A 135 -4.47 11.35 -0.59
N CYS A 136 -5.53 10.63 -0.95
CA CYS A 136 -6.91 10.96 -0.55
C CYS A 136 -7.40 10.22 0.70
N ASP A 137 -6.69 9.17 1.13
CA ASP A 137 -7.09 8.36 2.27
C ASP A 137 -6.39 8.85 3.56
N SER A 138 -6.87 8.42 4.72
CA SER A 138 -6.10 8.60 5.96
C SER A 138 -4.87 7.69 5.92
N LEU A 139 -3.68 8.26 6.08
CA LEU A 139 -2.43 7.50 6.15
C LEU A 139 -2.04 7.29 7.61
N GLU A 140 -1.82 6.03 7.98
CA GLU A 140 -1.39 5.62 9.32
C GLU A 140 0.02 5.02 9.28
N ILE A 141 0.72 5.06 10.42
CA ILE A 141 2.00 4.37 10.57
C ILE A 141 1.75 2.85 10.53
N GLU A 142 2.68 2.09 9.97
CA GLU A 142 2.58 0.65 9.67
C GLU A 142 1.57 0.29 8.55
N ALA A 143 0.84 1.26 7.99
CA ALA A 143 -0.02 1.01 6.85
C ALA A 143 0.80 0.54 5.64
N VAL A 144 0.28 -0.47 4.95
CA VAL A 144 0.83 -0.95 3.67
C VAL A 144 0.14 -0.23 2.53
N ILE A 145 0.93 0.50 1.75
CA ILE A 145 0.49 1.26 0.58
C ILE A 145 1.19 0.76 -0.68
N ASN A 146 0.51 0.84 -1.81
CA ASN A 146 1.09 0.47 -3.09
C ASN A 146 1.51 1.75 -3.83
N ILE A 147 2.80 1.97 -3.98
CA ILE A 147 3.32 3.22 -4.56
C ILE A 147 4.28 2.94 -5.71
N ARG A 148 4.41 3.92 -6.60
CA ARG A 148 5.43 3.96 -7.65
C ARG A 148 6.22 5.24 -7.50
N ILE A 149 7.54 5.15 -7.47
CA ILE A 149 8.41 6.33 -7.47
C ILE A 149 8.57 6.83 -8.89
N THR A 150 8.24 8.11 -9.10
CA THR A 150 8.03 8.72 -10.42
C THR A 150 9.21 9.53 -10.93
N ASP A 151 9.99 10.15 -10.04
CA ASP A 151 11.08 11.06 -10.40
C ASP A 151 12.44 10.67 -9.82
N GLN A 152 13.51 11.19 -10.45
CA GLN A 152 14.86 11.23 -9.90
C GLN A 152 14.96 12.35 -8.85
N TYR A 153 15.06 11.95 -7.58
CA TYR A 153 15.67 12.67 -6.44
C TYR A 153 15.62 14.22 -6.49
N VAL A 154 14.69 14.86 -5.76
CA VAL A 154 14.81 16.32 -5.54
C VAL A 154 16.07 16.62 -4.70
N PRO A 155 16.67 17.83 -4.80
CA PRO A 155 17.92 18.19 -4.09
C PRO A 155 17.94 17.96 -2.58
N ASN A 156 16.76 17.82 -1.95
CA ASN A 156 16.60 17.57 -0.52
C ASN A 156 16.56 16.07 -0.16
N GLY A 157 16.61 15.18 -1.14
CA GLY A 157 16.61 13.73 -0.96
C GLY A 157 15.25 13.08 -0.74
N ILE A 158 14.19 13.76 -1.15
CA ILE A 158 12.82 13.24 -1.18
C ILE A 158 12.53 12.70 -2.59
N TYR A 159 11.84 11.58 -2.71
CA TYR A 159 11.35 11.08 -4.00
C TYR A 159 9.87 11.43 -4.18
N ASN A 160 9.46 11.83 -5.37
CA ASN A 160 8.04 11.89 -5.69
C ASN A 160 7.51 10.46 -5.90
N ALA A 161 6.35 10.18 -5.32
CA ALA A 161 5.69 8.90 -5.48
C ALA A 161 4.21 9.08 -5.79
N GLU A 162 3.71 8.21 -6.65
CA GLU A 162 2.31 8.04 -6.95
C GLU A 162 1.75 6.87 -6.15
N HIS A 163 0.63 7.09 -5.48
CA HIS A 163 -0.12 6.02 -4.84
C HIS A 163 -1.06 5.36 -5.86
N LYS A 164 -0.92 4.04 -6.03
CA LYS A 164 -1.94 3.24 -6.68
C LYS A 164 -3.10 3.15 -5.72
N ARG A 165 -4.20 3.86 -6.00
CA ARG A 165 -5.46 3.60 -5.30
C ARG A 165 -5.75 2.12 -5.41
N SER A 166 -5.79 1.42 -4.28
CA SER A 166 -6.35 0.08 -4.25
C SER A 166 -7.72 0.18 -4.90
N PRO A 167 -8.05 -0.66 -5.91
CA PRO A 167 -9.41 -0.73 -6.40
C PRO A 167 -10.27 -0.98 -5.17
N LEU A 168 -11.23 -0.07 -4.92
CA LEU A 168 -12.09 -0.03 -3.74
C LEU A 168 -12.21 -1.41 -3.10
N LEU A 169 -11.62 -1.58 -1.90
CA LEU A 169 -11.79 -2.77 -1.07
C LEU A 169 -13.30 -2.94 -0.87
N LEU A 170 -13.94 -3.79 -1.68
CA LEU A 170 -15.21 -4.37 -1.28
C LEU A 170 -14.92 -5.08 0.03
N SER A 171 -15.58 -4.64 1.12
CA SER A 171 -15.42 -5.23 2.44
C SER A 171 -15.40 -6.75 2.32
N LEU A 172 -14.43 -7.41 2.95
CA LEU A 172 -14.40 -8.87 3.08
C LEU A 172 -15.72 -9.39 3.65
N GLU A 173 -16.47 -8.58 4.41
CA GLU A 173 -17.86 -8.84 4.84
C GLU A 173 -18.85 -9.18 3.69
N ILE A 174 -18.58 -8.74 2.46
CA ILE A 174 -19.35 -9.09 1.25
C ILE A 174 -18.97 -10.50 0.76
N LEU A 175 -17.73 -10.94 1.01
CA LEU A 175 -17.20 -12.27 0.67
C LEU A 175 -17.39 -13.30 1.81
N ASP A 176 -17.48 -12.85 3.07
CA ASP A 176 -17.58 -13.66 4.29
C ASP A 176 -19.01 -14.01 4.70
N LYS A 177 -20.02 -13.45 4.02
CA LYS A 177 -21.40 -13.95 4.14
C LYS A 177 -21.49 -15.28 3.40
N GLY A 178 -21.39 -16.35 4.18
CA GLY A 178 -21.59 -17.74 3.77
C GLY A 178 -22.58 -17.88 2.60
N SER A 179 -21.99 -18.30 1.49
CA SER A 179 -22.56 -19.06 0.38
C SER A 179 -24.05 -19.39 0.46
N TYR A 180 -24.83 -18.79 -0.44
CA TYR A 180 -25.65 -19.65 -1.29
C TYR A 180 -25.56 -19.21 -2.74
N LEU A 181 -24.48 -19.66 -3.39
CA LEU A 181 -24.41 -19.74 -4.84
C LEU A 181 -25.20 -20.97 -5.28
N SER A 182 -26.24 -20.80 -6.08
CA SER A 182 -26.96 -21.87 -6.76
C SER A 182 -26.57 -21.92 -8.23
N LEU A 183 -26.32 -23.13 -8.74
CA LEU A 183 -26.11 -23.37 -10.16
C LEU A 183 -27.46 -23.24 -10.88
N VAL A 184 -27.55 -22.31 -11.83
CA VAL A 184 -28.78 -22.01 -12.57
C VAL A 184 -28.82 -22.75 -13.90
N LYS A 185 -27.71 -22.78 -14.64
CA LYS A 185 -27.67 -23.42 -15.96
C LYS A 185 -26.25 -23.76 -16.38
N CYS A 186 -26.06 -24.92 -17.00
CA CYS A 186 -24.85 -25.24 -17.76
C CYS A 186 -25.13 -25.05 -19.25
N PHE A 187 -24.18 -24.48 -19.99
CA PHE A 187 -24.31 -24.27 -21.42
C PHE A 187 -23.79 -25.49 -22.21
N PRO A 188 -24.23 -25.68 -23.46
CA PRO A 188 -23.93 -26.90 -24.24
C PRO A 188 -22.46 -27.12 -24.60
N ASP A 189 -21.60 -26.13 -24.31
CA ASP A 189 -20.17 -26.18 -24.55
C ASP A 189 -19.37 -26.76 -23.37
N ASP A 190 -20.05 -27.21 -22.30
CA ASP A 190 -19.53 -27.84 -21.07
C ASP A 190 -18.46 -27.04 -20.31
N HIS A 191 -18.12 -25.85 -20.79
CA HIS A 191 -17.10 -24.98 -20.21
C HIS A 191 -17.70 -23.76 -19.52
N ASN A 192 -18.99 -23.48 -19.75
CA ASN A 192 -19.67 -22.31 -19.20
C ASN A 192 -20.86 -22.70 -18.33
N ALA A 193 -20.96 -22.07 -17.16
CA ALA A 193 -22.07 -22.23 -16.23
C ALA A 193 -22.52 -20.87 -15.67
N LEU A 194 -23.83 -20.73 -15.46
CA LEU A 194 -24.46 -19.59 -14.82
C LEU A 194 -24.74 -19.92 -13.35
N LEU A 195 -24.15 -19.14 -12.45
CA LEU A 195 -24.35 -19.25 -10.99
C LEU A 195 -25.09 -18.01 -10.45
N ARG A 196 -25.90 -18.18 -9.41
CA ARG A 196 -26.68 -17.10 -8.78
C ARG A 196 -26.42 -17.06 -7.27
N PHE A 197 -26.29 -15.86 -6.70
CA PHE A 197 -26.30 -15.65 -5.25
C PHE A 197 -27.74 -15.52 -4.71
N SER A 198 -28.05 -16.20 -3.61
CA SER A 198 -29.39 -16.30 -3.02
C SER A 198 -29.92 -15.07 -2.26
N SER A 199 -29.10 -14.03 -2.08
CA SER A 199 -29.40 -12.95 -1.13
C SER A 199 -30.21 -11.77 -1.70
N LEU A 200 -30.71 -11.85 -2.94
CA LEU A 200 -31.38 -10.73 -3.62
C LEU A 200 -32.75 -11.08 -4.22
N SER A 201 -33.54 -11.91 -3.52
CA SER A 201 -34.93 -12.23 -3.88
C SER A 201 -35.80 -10.97 -3.98
N ASN A 202 -35.92 -10.42 -5.18
CA ASN A 202 -36.92 -9.43 -5.55
C ASN A 202 -37.89 -10.02 -6.59
N ALA A 203 -39.06 -9.40 -6.78
CA ALA A 203 -40.08 -9.84 -7.76
C ALA A 203 -39.54 -10.02 -9.20
N PHE A 204 -38.39 -9.40 -9.49
CA PHE A 204 -37.64 -9.53 -10.74
C PHE A 204 -37.03 -10.93 -10.94
N ASP A 205 -36.65 -11.62 -9.86
CA ASP A 205 -35.99 -12.93 -9.92
C ASP A 205 -36.93 -14.04 -10.38
N ASN A 206 -38.22 -13.96 -10.02
CA ASN A 206 -39.23 -14.93 -10.47
C ASN A 206 -39.46 -14.85 -11.99
N TYR A 207 -39.39 -13.63 -12.57
CA TYR A 207 -39.50 -13.42 -14.01
C TYR A 207 -38.26 -13.94 -14.75
N VAL A 208 -37.08 -13.65 -14.22
CA VAL A 208 -35.80 -14.13 -14.74
C VAL A 208 -35.68 -15.66 -14.64
N ASP A 209 -36.19 -16.28 -13.57
CA ASP A 209 -36.22 -17.74 -13.41
C ASP A 209 -37.14 -18.44 -14.40
N ALA A 210 -38.32 -17.87 -14.68
CA ALA A 210 -39.23 -18.39 -15.70
C ALA A 210 -38.58 -18.36 -17.09
N ILE A 211 -37.81 -17.30 -17.39
CA ILE A 211 -37.10 -17.13 -18.65
C ILE A 211 -35.91 -18.11 -18.75
N LEU A 212 -35.07 -18.20 -17.72
CA LEU A 212 -33.85 -19.01 -17.73
C LEU A 212 -34.12 -20.53 -17.77
N LYS A 213 -35.26 -20.96 -17.20
CA LYS A 213 -35.75 -22.34 -17.24
C LYS A 213 -36.50 -22.69 -18.53
N SER A 214 -36.83 -21.71 -19.37
CA SER A 214 -37.47 -21.97 -20.65
C SER A 214 -36.46 -22.50 -21.69
N SER A 215 -36.91 -23.43 -22.53
CA SER A 215 -36.12 -24.03 -23.62
C SER A 215 -36.15 -23.20 -24.91
N GLN A 216 -36.82 -22.05 -24.92
CA GLN A 216 -36.90 -21.16 -26.07
C GLN A 216 -35.75 -20.15 -26.05
N ILE A 217 -35.29 -19.78 -27.24
CA ILE A 217 -34.32 -18.70 -27.47
C ILE A 217 -34.87 -17.43 -26.84
N MET A 218 -34.16 -16.87 -25.85
CA MET A 218 -34.63 -15.74 -25.04
C MET A 218 -34.83 -14.49 -25.90
N ASN A 219 -36.09 -14.14 -26.18
CA ASN A 219 -36.46 -12.79 -26.58
C ASN A 219 -36.71 -11.98 -25.31
N PHE A 220 -35.71 -11.22 -24.86
CA PHE A 220 -35.92 -10.26 -23.77
C PHE A 220 -36.87 -9.16 -24.25
N PRO A 221 -37.90 -8.76 -23.46
CA PRO A 221 -38.61 -7.53 -23.76
C PRO A 221 -37.61 -6.38 -23.63
N ASN A 222 -37.42 -5.62 -24.71
CA ASN A 222 -36.47 -4.50 -24.84
C ASN A 222 -36.67 -3.33 -23.84
N ASN A 223 -37.51 -3.47 -22.83
CA ASN A 223 -38.03 -2.34 -22.05
C ASN A 223 -37.66 -2.37 -20.56
N ILE A 224 -36.87 -3.35 -20.10
CA ILE A 224 -36.45 -3.34 -18.70
C ILE A 224 -35.06 -2.74 -18.58
N VAL A 225 -35.03 -1.47 -18.17
CA VAL A 225 -33.80 -0.76 -17.83
C VAL A 225 -33.41 -1.12 -16.38
N PRO A 226 -32.25 -1.73 -16.14
CA PRO A 226 -31.79 -2.02 -14.78
C PRO A 226 -31.60 -0.71 -13.99
N GLY A 227 -31.92 -0.73 -12.69
CA GLY A 227 -31.73 0.41 -11.80
C GLY A 227 -30.27 0.59 -11.37
N GLU A 228 -29.87 1.81 -11.00
CA GLU A 228 -28.54 2.08 -10.43
C GLU A 228 -28.23 1.14 -9.25
N GLY A 229 -26.99 0.69 -9.18
CA GLY A 229 -26.52 -0.31 -8.21
C GLY A 229 -26.71 -1.76 -8.64
N SER A 230 -27.49 -2.05 -9.70
CA SER A 230 -27.73 -3.42 -10.19
C SER A 230 -26.47 -4.07 -10.78
N PHE A 231 -26.34 -5.38 -10.59
CA PHE A 231 -25.32 -6.18 -11.26
C PHE A 231 -25.77 -6.54 -12.67
N VAL A 232 -24.93 -6.25 -13.67
CA VAL A 232 -25.23 -6.41 -15.10
C VAL A 232 -24.04 -7.03 -15.83
N ALA A 233 -24.28 -7.62 -17.00
CA ALA A 233 -23.24 -7.88 -17.97
C ALA A 233 -23.13 -6.67 -18.91
N ALA A 234 -21.96 -6.04 -18.97
CA ALA A 234 -21.69 -4.91 -19.85
C ALA A 234 -20.87 -5.36 -21.05
N SER A 235 -21.31 -4.99 -22.25
CA SER A 235 -20.54 -5.22 -23.48
C SER A 235 -19.51 -4.12 -23.66
N THR A 236 -18.25 -4.50 -23.81
CA THR A 236 -17.11 -3.59 -23.99
C THR A 236 -16.38 -3.92 -25.30
N LEU A 237 -15.44 -3.07 -25.72
CA LEU A 237 -14.55 -3.37 -26.85
C LEU A 237 -13.70 -4.63 -26.63
N LYS A 238 -13.53 -5.07 -25.38
CA LYS A 238 -12.78 -6.28 -25.01
C LYS A 238 -13.70 -7.47 -24.68
N GLY A 239 -14.99 -7.38 -25.03
CA GLY A 239 -16.01 -8.39 -24.77
C GLY A 239 -16.88 -8.09 -23.55
N TRP A 240 -17.65 -9.09 -23.11
CA TRP A 240 -18.57 -8.96 -21.98
C TRP A 240 -17.84 -8.98 -20.64
N ARG A 241 -18.28 -8.13 -19.71
CA ARG A 241 -17.74 -8.02 -18.36
C ARG A 241 -18.84 -8.00 -17.33
N ARG A 242 -18.56 -8.55 -16.15
CA ARG A 242 -19.41 -8.35 -14.97
C ARG A 242 -19.26 -6.89 -14.55
N ALA A 243 -20.37 -6.20 -14.39
CA ALA A 243 -20.35 -4.79 -14.05
C ALA A 243 -21.44 -4.43 -13.06
N ARG A 244 -21.24 -3.31 -12.35
CA ARG A 244 -22.26 -2.69 -11.53
C ARG A 244 -22.74 -1.43 -12.22
N LEU A 245 -24.04 -1.30 -12.43
CA LEU A 245 -24.60 -0.10 -13.05
C LEU A 245 -24.45 1.08 -12.10
N LEU A 246 -23.83 2.17 -12.57
CA LEU A 246 -23.64 3.40 -11.80
C LEU A 246 -24.60 4.50 -12.22
N GLY A 247 -25.05 4.51 -13.47
CA GLY A 247 -25.95 5.55 -13.96
C GLY A 247 -26.35 5.38 -15.42
N PHE A 248 -27.36 6.13 -15.85
CA PHE A 248 -27.82 6.14 -17.23
C PHE A 248 -27.64 7.51 -17.88
N TYR A 249 -26.84 7.56 -18.95
CA TYR A 249 -26.63 8.74 -19.77
C TYR A 249 -27.68 8.83 -20.88
N LYS A 250 -28.79 9.50 -20.58
CA LYS A 250 -29.98 9.62 -21.45
C LYS A 250 -29.67 10.12 -22.87
N LYS A 251 -28.77 11.11 -23.01
CA LYS A 251 -28.49 11.76 -24.30
C LYS A 251 -27.74 10.85 -25.30
N GLY A 252 -27.02 9.84 -24.79
CA GLY A 252 -26.27 8.90 -25.61
C GLY A 252 -26.84 7.49 -25.63
N ASN A 253 -27.93 7.23 -24.91
CA ASN A 253 -28.44 5.88 -24.62
C ASN A 253 -27.33 4.93 -24.12
N LYS A 254 -26.47 5.44 -23.24
CA LYS A 254 -25.33 4.71 -22.68
C LYS A 254 -25.51 4.53 -21.19
N PHE A 255 -25.02 3.41 -20.68
CA PHE A 255 -24.95 3.13 -19.25
C PHE A 255 -23.53 3.40 -18.77
N LEU A 256 -23.40 4.09 -17.63
CA LEU A 256 -22.16 4.19 -16.90
C LEU A 256 -22.08 2.97 -15.98
N VAL A 257 -21.04 2.17 -16.10
CA VAL A 257 -20.90 0.93 -15.34
C VAL A 257 -19.50 0.83 -14.72
N TYR A 258 -19.41 0.21 -13.56
CA TYR A 258 -18.14 -0.20 -12.97
C TYR A 258 -17.88 -1.65 -13.34
N ALA A 259 -16.90 -1.91 -14.22
CA ALA A 259 -16.51 -3.26 -14.59
C ALA A 259 -15.75 -3.91 -13.43
N LEU A 260 -16.38 -4.90 -12.81
CA LEU A 260 -15.88 -5.60 -11.62
C LEU A 260 -14.60 -6.37 -11.91
N ASP A 261 -14.50 -6.94 -13.11
CA ASP A 261 -13.35 -7.77 -13.52
C ASP A 261 -12.08 -6.95 -13.77
N GLU A 262 -12.25 -5.67 -14.11
CA GLU A 262 -11.16 -4.79 -14.54
C GLU A 262 -10.91 -3.64 -13.56
N GLY A 263 -11.82 -3.40 -12.61
CA GLY A 263 -11.72 -2.33 -11.62
C GLY A 263 -11.81 -0.93 -12.23
N VAL A 264 -12.50 -0.77 -13.36
CA VAL A 264 -12.60 0.50 -14.10
C VAL A 264 -14.05 0.91 -14.33
N ILE A 265 -14.28 2.23 -14.41
CA ILE A 265 -15.56 2.81 -14.81
C ILE A 265 -15.56 3.01 -16.33
N MET A 266 -16.66 2.67 -17.00
CA MET A 266 -16.83 2.76 -18.45
C MET A 266 -18.25 3.17 -18.86
#